data_AF-A0A8T5HZZ4-F1
#
_entry.id   AF-A0A8T5HZZ4-F1
#
_cell.length_a   1.000
_cell.length_b   1.000
_cell.length_c   1.000
_cell.angle_alpha   90.00
_cell.angle_beta   90.00
_cell.angle_gamma   90.00
#
_symmetry.space_group_name_H-M   'P 1'
#
loop_
_entity.id
_entity.type
_entity.pdbx_description
1 polymer ?
#
loop_
_entity_poly.entity_id
_entity_poly.type
_entity_poly.pdbx_seq_one_letter_code
_entity_poly.pdbx_strand_id
1 'polypeptide(L)'
;MRKRRSFKGWELQDFQKYCNDNYAGMSRSEVADIDPGFYKKVLKEGFTDEVLLKSKQRSFKGWELQDFKDLYENNYAGMSRNEIADIDPGFYGKIGKEGFINEVLPESIKKPNGYWKNISNVQSGLEPIIEELGRFPTTDEINKRNSGLMNAIKRHHGNLTKVRVKLGYEKTNYEDINNVQNGLEPIIEELGRFPTRSEIRKRNKRLFSGISNYQGGLIKVKIQLGYADKEMEVLKEILEELRDE
;
A
#
# COMPACT_ATOMS: atom_id res chain seq x y z
N MET A 1 23.94 0.17 9.97
CA MET A 1 24.40 -1.01 9.19
C MET A 1 23.20 -1.79 8.68
N ARG A 2 22.86 -1.73 7.38
CA ARG A 2 21.89 -2.68 6.79
C ARG A 2 22.61 -4.03 6.61
N LYS A 3 22.07 -5.10 7.21
CA LYS A 3 22.63 -6.47 7.05
C LYS A 3 22.75 -6.76 5.55
N ARG A 4 23.94 -7.18 5.09
CA ARG A 4 24.13 -7.66 3.72
C ARG A 4 23.26 -8.92 3.54
N ARG A 5 22.14 -8.80 2.83
CA ARG A 5 21.36 -9.98 2.42
C ARG A 5 22.16 -10.78 1.39
N SER A 6 22.13 -12.10 1.51
CA SER A 6 22.79 -13.03 0.59
C SER A 6 21.73 -13.83 -0.13
N PHE A 7 21.87 -13.91 -1.46
CA PHE A 7 21.00 -14.67 -2.37
C PHE A 7 21.70 -15.91 -2.91
N LYS A 8 22.67 -16.42 -2.16
CA LYS A 8 23.50 -17.54 -2.58
C LYS A 8 22.70 -18.83 -2.45
N GLY A 9 22.59 -19.58 -3.55
CA GLY A 9 21.90 -20.88 -3.59
C GLY A 9 20.38 -20.79 -3.70
N TRP A 10 19.83 -19.61 -4.06
CA TRP A 10 18.40 -19.47 -4.31
C TRP A 10 18.03 -20.02 -5.68
N GLU A 11 16.90 -20.73 -5.73
CA GLU A 11 16.28 -21.21 -6.96
C GLU A 11 15.13 -20.28 -7.37
N LEU A 12 14.57 -20.49 -8.57
CA LEU A 12 13.49 -19.66 -9.12
C LEU A 12 12.33 -19.46 -8.11
N GLN A 13 11.93 -20.53 -7.42
CA GLN A 13 10.84 -20.50 -6.45
C GLN A 13 11.16 -19.62 -5.23
N ASP A 14 12.42 -19.56 -4.80
CA ASP A 14 12.84 -18.68 -3.70
C ASP A 14 12.73 -17.20 -4.11
N PHE A 15 13.13 -16.89 -5.36
CA PHE A 15 12.99 -15.55 -5.92
C PHE A 15 11.52 -15.16 -6.09
N GLN A 16 10.67 -16.07 -6.58
CA GLN A 16 9.23 -15.83 -6.72
C GLN A 16 8.57 -15.60 -5.37
N LYS A 17 8.84 -16.47 -4.39
CA LYS A 17 8.32 -16.34 -3.03
C LYS A 17 8.77 -15.02 -2.41
N TYR A 18 10.06 -14.69 -2.51
CA TYR A 18 10.56 -13.43 -1.99
C TYR A 18 9.94 -12.22 -2.69
N CYS A 19 9.80 -12.27 -4.01
CA CYS A 19 9.17 -11.18 -4.76
C CYS A 19 7.69 -11.02 -4.39
N ASN A 20 6.96 -12.12 -4.19
CA ASN A 20 5.58 -12.07 -3.73
C ASN A 20 5.49 -11.52 -2.30
N ASP A 21 6.34 -12.00 -1.39
CA ASP A 21 6.33 -11.60 0.03
C ASP A 21 6.74 -10.13 0.26
N ASN A 22 7.51 -9.53 -0.66
CA ASN A 22 8.11 -8.20 -0.47
C ASN A 22 7.67 -7.16 -1.52
N TYR A 23 7.25 -7.60 -2.71
CA TYR A 23 7.01 -6.77 -3.88
C TYR A 23 5.77 -7.22 -4.69
N ALA A 24 4.80 -7.88 -4.06
CA ALA A 24 3.56 -8.27 -4.73
C ALA A 24 2.92 -7.09 -5.47
N GLY A 25 2.53 -7.31 -6.73
CA GLY A 25 1.90 -6.30 -7.58
C GLY A 25 2.82 -5.18 -8.09
N MET A 26 4.09 -5.12 -7.65
CA MET A 26 5.05 -4.12 -8.13
C MET A 26 5.63 -4.52 -9.47
N SER A 27 5.74 -3.55 -10.37
CA SER A 27 6.46 -3.76 -11.63
C SER A 27 7.96 -3.89 -11.42
N ARG A 28 8.69 -4.49 -12.37
CA ARG A 28 10.14 -4.62 -12.39
C ARG A 28 10.84 -3.28 -12.25
N SER A 29 10.23 -2.20 -12.74
CA SER A 29 10.73 -0.83 -12.60
C SER A 29 10.58 -0.35 -11.16
N GLU A 30 9.41 -0.58 -10.55
CA GLU A 30 9.17 -0.26 -9.14
C GLU A 30 10.06 -1.10 -8.21
N VAL A 31 10.28 -2.39 -8.52
CA VAL A 31 11.21 -3.25 -7.80
C VAL A 31 12.66 -2.81 -8.01
N ALA A 32 13.03 -2.36 -9.21
CA ALA A 32 14.36 -1.80 -9.48
C ALA A 32 14.63 -0.53 -8.67
N ASP A 33 13.60 0.30 -8.48
CA ASP A 33 13.71 1.56 -7.74
C ASP A 33 13.75 1.31 -6.22
N ILE A 34 12.92 0.38 -5.73
CA ILE A 34 12.80 0.08 -4.29
C ILE A 34 13.91 -0.85 -3.80
N ASP A 35 14.27 -1.88 -4.58
CA ASP A 35 15.33 -2.82 -4.26
C ASP A 35 16.23 -3.13 -5.48
N PRO A 36 17.13 -2.18 -5.81
CA PRO A 36 18.09 -2.37 -6.89
C PRO A 36 18.96 -3.60 -6.71
N GLY A 37 19.18 -4.06 -5.46
CA GLY A 37 20.02 -5.20 -5.14
C GLY A 37 19.35 -6.54 -5.50
N PHE A 38 18.07 -6.69 -5.17
CA PHE A 38 17.27 -7.83 -5.59
C PHE A 38 17.04 -7.83 -7.10
N TYR A 39 16.67 -6.69 -7.67
CA TYR A 39 16.48 -6.55 -9.12
C TYR A 39 17.73 -7.00 -9.90
N LYS A 40 18.90 -6.49 -9.53
CA LYS A 40 20.17 -6.88 -10.18
C LYS A 40 20.49 -8.36 -10.01
N LYS A 41 20.10 -8.95 -8.88
CA LYS A 41 20.31 -10.39 -8.65
C LYS A 41 19.41 -11.23 -9.54
N VAL A 42 18.11 -10.95 -9.57
CA VAL A 42 17.14 -11.64 -10.45
C VAL A 42 17.55 -11.51 -11.92
N LEU A 43 18.01 -10.32 -12.32
CA LEU A 43 18.53 -10.07 -13.67
C LEU A 43 19.74 -10.94 -14.01
N LYS A 44 20.68 -11.09 -13.07
CA LYS A 44 21.90 -11.88 -13.25
C LYS A 44 21.62 -13.39 -13.34
N GLU A 45 20.60 -13.88 -12.65
CA GLU A 45 20.19 -15.30 -12.69
C GLU A 45 19.28 -15.62 -13.89
N GLY A 46 18.85 -14.62 -14.66
CA GLY A 46 18.02 -14.80 -15.85
C GLY A 46 16.52 -14.95 -15.57
N PHE A 47 16.07 -14.82 -14.33
CA PHE A 47 14.68 -15.05 -13.91
C PHE A 47 13.80 -13.79 -13.97
N THR A 48 14.13 -12.85 -14.84
CA THR A 48 13.54 -11.50 -14.79
C THR A 48 12.05 -11.53 -15.13
N ASP A 49 11.66 -12.30 -16.14
CA ASP A 49 10.28 -12.34 -16.61
C ASP A 49 9.40 -13.28 -15.77
N GLU A 50 10.02 -14.23 -15.05
CA GLU A 50 9.37 -15.21 -14.18
C GLU A 50 9.17 -14.74 -12.73
N VAL A 51 9.94 -13.71 -12.31
CA VAL A 51 9.93 -13.19 -10.93
C VAL A 51 9.38 -11.77 -10.87
N LEU A 52 9.69 -10.90 -11.84
CA LEU A 52 9.37 -9.47 -11.78
C LEU A 52 8.32 -9.09 -12.82
N LEU A 53 7.27 -8.39 -12.38
CA LEU A 53 6.17 -8.00 -13.27
C LEU A 53 6.62 -6.93 -14.27
N LYS A 54 6.60 -7.20 -15.57
CA LYS A 54 7.24 -6.34 -16.59
C LYS A 54 6.73 -4.89 -16.63
N SER A 55 5.48 -4.61 -16.23
CA SER A 55 4.92 -3.26 -15.99
C SER A 55 3.51 -3.32 -15.34
N LYS A 56 2.95 -2.18 -14.91
CA LYS A 56 1.51 -2.04 -14.55
C LYS A 56 0.58 -2.37 -15.73
N GLN A 57 1.06 -2.24 -16.97
CA GLN A 57 0.47 -2.90 -18.14
C GLN A 57 0.94 -4.36 -18.14
N ARG A 58 0.22 -5.24 -17.43
CA ARG A 58 0.51 -6.67 -17.53
C ARG A 58 0.10 -7.17 -18.91
N SER A 59 1.01 -7.91 -19.56
CA SER A 59 0.69 -8.58 -20.81
C SER A 59 -0.10 -9.84 -20.50
N PHE A 60 -1.36 -9.87 -20.90
CA PHE A 60 -2.22 -11.05 -20.83
C PHE A 60 -2.05 -11.99 -22.02
N LYS A 61 -0.94 -11.87 -22.75
CA LYS A 61 -0.64 -12.72 -23.90
C LYS A 61 -0.36 -14.13 -23.41
N GLY A 62 -1.13 -15.10 -23.89
CA GLY A 62 -0.97 -16.52 -23.53
C GLY A 62 -1.56 -16.90 -22.17
N TRP A 63 -2.31 -16.01 -21.52
CA TRP A 63 -3.02 -16.34 -20.29
C TRP A 63 -4.23 -17.23 -20.58
N GLU A 64 -4.42 -18.24 -19.75
CA GLU A 64 -5.57 -19.12 -19.74
C GLU A 64 -6.57 -18.72 -18.65
N LEU A 65 -7.76 -19.33 -18.67
CA LEU A 65 -8.83 -19.01 -17.72
C LEU A 65 -8.37 -19.08 -16.25
N GLN A 66 -7.51 -20.04 -15.91
CA GLN A 66 -7.04 -20.21 -14.54
C GLN A 66 -6.14 -19.04 -14.09
N ASP A 67 -5.27 -18.52 -14.97
CA ASP A 67 -4.42 -17.37 -14.66
C ASP A 67 -5.27 -16.13 -14.31
N PHE A 68 -6.37 -15.93 -15.03
CA PHE A 68 -7.30 -14.85 -14.74
C PHE A 68 -8.05 -15.06 -13.41
N LYS A 69 -8.42 -16.30 -13.08
CA LYS A 69 -9.07 -16.64 -11.78
C LYS A 69 -8.13 -16.43 -10.61
N ASP A 70 -6.90 -16.90 -10.71
CA ASP A 70 -5.91 -16.78 -9.63
C ASP A 70 -5.61 -15.31 -9.36
N LEU A 71 -5.50 -14.51 -10.41
CA LEU A 71 -5.36 -13.07 -10.26
C LEU A 71 -6.59 -12.42 -9.60
N TYR A 72 -7.80 -12.84 -9.96
CA TYR A 72 -9.02 -12.37 -9.29
C TYR A 72 -9.02 -12.71 -7.80
N GLU A 73 -8.75 -13.97 -7.44
CA GLU A 73 -8.74 -14.42 -6.05
C GLU A 73 -7.65 -13.74 -5.21
N ASN A 74 -6.46 -13.53 -5.78
CA ASN A 74 -5.35 -12.95 -5.03
C ASN A 74 -5.47 -11.43 -4.86
N ASN A 75 -6.04 -10.72 -5.84
CA ASN A 75 -5.95 -9.26 -5.88
C ASN A 75 -7.31 -8.57 -5.78
N TYR A 76 -8.36 -9.26 -6.19
CA TYR A 76 -9.70 -8.69 -6.36
C TYR A 76 -10.76 -9.54 -5.67
N ALA A 77 -10.37 -10.45 -4.76
CA ALA A 77 -11.27 -11.39 -4.13
C ALA A 77 -12.47 -10.67 -3.54
N GLY A 78 -13.62 -10.96 -4.13
CA GLY A 78 -14.86 -10.40 -3.67
C GLY A 78 -15.17 -8.97 -4.08
N MET A 79 -14.38 -8.35 -4.95
CA MET A 79 -14.80 -7.16 -5.69
C MET A 79 -15.83 -7.54 -6.75
N SER A 80 -16.76 -6.64 -7.00
CA SER A 80 -17.76 -6.75 -8.07
C SER A 80 -17.16 -6.37 -9.43
N ARG A 81 -17.85 -6.77 -10.51
CA ARG A 81 -17.50 -6.39 -11.88
C ARG A 81 -17.26 -4.89 -12.04
N ASN A 82 -18.12 -4.07 -11.43
CA ASN A 82 -18.04 -2.62 -11.52
C ASN A 82 -16.84 -2.06 -10.74
N GLU A 83 -16.58 -2.58 -9.53
CA GLU A 83 -15.41 -2.17 -8.75
C GLU A 83 -14.10 -2.50 -9.48
N ILE A 84 -14.06 -3.64 -10.18
CA ILE A 84 -12.88 -4.06 -10.96
C ILE A 84 -12.74 -3.24 -12.24
N ALA A 85 -13.85 -2.90 -12.90
CA ALA A 85 -13.82 -2.01 -14.06
C ALA A 85 -13.24 -0.63 -13.70
N ASP A 86 -13.49 -0.14 -12.48
CA ASP A 86 -12.95 1.14 -11.99
C ASP A 86 -11.48 1.03 -11.54
N ILE A 87 -11.12 -0.05 -10.83
CA ILE A 87 -9.79 -0.24 -10.23
C ILE A 87 -8.76 -0.76 -11.25
N ASP A 88 -9.16 -1.70 -12.11
CA ASP A 88 -8.30 -2.31 -13.12
C ASP A 88 -9.04 -2.47 -14.46
N PRO A 89 -9.23 -1.36 -15.20
CA PRO A 89 -9.89 -1.37 -16.51
C PRO A 89 -9.19 -2.30 -17.52
N GLY A 90 -7.87 -2.50 -17.37
CA GLY A 90 -7.07 -3.37 -18.23
C GLY A 90 -7.40 -4.84 -18.04
N PHE A 91 -7.53 -5.30 -16.79
CA PHE A 91 -8.04 -6.63 -16.45
C PHE A 91 -9.41 -6.86 -17.04
N TYR A 92 -10.33 -5.96 -16.70
CA TYR A 92 -11.74 -6.07 -17.02
C TYR A 92 -11.94 -6.12 -18.54
N GLY A 93 -11.24 -5.22 -19.26
CA GLY A 93 -11.26 -5.19 -20.72
C GLY A 93 -10.65 -6.45 -21.35
N LYS A 94 -9.62 -7.04 -20.74
CA LYS A 94 -9.00 -8.26 -21.28
C LYS A 94 -9.90 -9.49 -21.12
N ILE A 95 -10.38 -9.78 -19.92
CA ILE A 95 -11.26 -10.94 -19.69
C ILE A 95 -12.55 -10.82 -20.50
N GLY A 96 -13.02 -9.59 -20.78
CA GLY A 96 -14.13 -9.34 -21.70
C GLY A 96 -13.84 -9.73 -23.13
N LYS A 97 -12.63 -9.43 -23.63
CA LYS A 97 -12.19 -9.85 -24.97
C LYS A 97 -12.02 -11.37 -25.10
N GLU A 98 -11.60 -12.03 -24.03
CA GLU A 98 -11.43 -13.50 -24.00
C GLU A 98 -12.73 -14.25 -23.67
N GLY A 99 -13.82 -13.53 -23.34
CA GLY A 99 -15.11 -14.14 -22.99
C GLY A 99 -15.18 -14.74 -21.59
N PHE A 100 -14.20 -14.46 -20.72
CA PHE A 100 -14.07 -15.04 -19.38
C PHE A 100 -14.72 -14.23 -18.26
N ILE A 101 -15.56 -13.24 -18.60
CA ILE A 101 -16.17 -12.36 -17.59
C ILE A 101 -16.98 -13.15 -16.57
N ASN A 102 -17.72 -14.19 -16.97
CA ASN A 102 -18.60 -14.92 -16.06
C ASN A 102 -17.87 -15.98 -15.23
N GLU A 103 -16.74 -16.45 -15.75
CA GLU A 103 -15.92 -17.50 -15.20
C GLU A 103 -14.88 -16.95 -14.21
N VAL A 104 -14.43 -15.71 -14.43
CA VAL A 104 -13.43 -15.02 -13.59
C VAL A 104 -14.11 -14.07 -12.62
N LEU A 105 -15.12 -13.31 -13.09
CA LEU A 105 -15.80 -12.33 -12.25
C LEU A 105 -17.18 -12.81 -11.85
N PRO A 106 -17.50 -12.78 -10.55
CA PRO A 106 -18.82 -13.13 -10.10
C PRO A 106 -19.88 -12.22 -10.73
N GLU A 107 -21.03 -12.79 -11.07
CA GLU A 107 -22.13 -12.22 -11.88
C GLU A 107 -22.93 -11.08 -11.21
N SER A 108 -22.24 -10.27 -10.41
CA SER A 108 -22.79 -9.48 -9.31
C SER A 108 -23.27 -10.40 -8.18
N ILE A 109 -22.33 -10.89 -7.37
CA ILE A 109 -22.70 -11.37 -6.06
C ILE A 109 -23.07 -10.13 -5.26
N LYS A 110 -24.37 -9.83 -5.13
CA LYS A 110 -24.86 -9.26 -3.87
C LYS A 110 -24.24 -10.13 -2.79
N LYS A 111 -23.24 -9.61 -2.09
CA LYS A 111 -22.55 -10.32 -1.02
C LYS A 111 -23.62 -11.02 -0.19
N PRO A 112 -23.52 -12.36 0.03
CA PRO A 112 -24.57 -13.08 0.72
C PRO A 112 -24.87 -12.35 2.03
N ASN A 113 -26.14 -12.31 2.42
CA ASN A 113 -26.54 -11.60 3.62
C ASN A 113 -25.66 -12.02 4.81
N GLY A 114 -24.93 -11.06 5.36
CA GLY A 114 -23.99 -11.33 6.45
C GLY A 114 -22.54 -11.61 6.06
N TYR A 115 -22.16 -11.55 4.77
CA TYR A 115 -20.77 -11.68 4.31
C TYR A 115 -19.80 -10.82 5.15
N TRP A 116 -20.13 -9.54 5.32
CA TRP A 116 -19.32 -8.60 6.09
C TRP A 116 -19.41 -8.77 7.61
N LYS A 117 -20.24 -9.69 8.14
CA LYS A 117 -20.22 -10.03 9.57
C LYS A 117 -18.97 -10.86 9.91
N ASN A 118 -18.40 -11.57 8.94
CA ASN A 118 -17.15 -12.28 9.12
C ASN A 118 -15.97 -11.29 9.10
N ILE A 119 -15.12 -11.35 10.14
CA ILE A 119 -13.95 -10.49 10.27
C ILE A 119 -12.90 -10.77 9.17
N SER A 120 -12.75 -12.02 8.73
CA SER A 120 -11.82 -12.37 7.64
C SER A 120 -12.21 -11.68 6.33
N ASN A 121 -13.51 -11.58 6.04
CA ASN A 121 -13.98 -10.87 4.84
C ASN A 121 -13.72 -9.36 4.95
N VAL A 122 -13.84 -8.79 6.15
CA VAL A 122 -13.49 -7.39 6.42
C VAL A 122 -11.99 -7.17 6.23
N GLN A 123 -11.14 -8.12 6.67
CA GLN A 123 -9.70 -8.08 6.43
C GLN A 123 -9.39 -8.05 4.94
N SER A 124 -9.91 -9.01 4.17
CA SER A 124 -9.68 -9.07 2.72
C SER A 124 -10.14 -7.80 1.99
N GLY A 125 -11.21 -7.16 2.46
CA GLY A 125 -11.65 -5.87 1.90
C GLY A 125 -10.77 -4.67 2.28
N LEU A 126 -10.05 -4.74 3.40
CA LEU A 126 -9.14 -3.68 3.87
C LEU A 126 -7.72 -3.85 3.35
N GLU A 127 -7.28 -5.09 3.14
CA GLU A 127 -5.92 -5.48 2.71
C GLU A 127 -5.41 -4.71 1.49
N PRO A 128 -6.12 -4.62 0.35
CA PRO A 128 -5.63 -3.86 -0.80
C PRO A 128 -5.47 -2.37 -0.49
N ILE A 129 -6.31 -1.83 0.41
CA ILE A 129 -6.20 -0.42 0.84
C ILE A 129 -5.00 -0.24 1.79
N ILE A 130 -4.73 -1.22 2.66
CA ILE A 130 -3.60 -1.19 3.57
C ILE A 130 -2.29 -1.29 2.79
N GLU A 131 -2.21 -2.20 1.83
CA GLU A 131 -1.06 -2.39 0.94
C GLU A 131 -0.78 -1.13 0.13
N GLU A 132 -1.81 -0.55 -0.51
CA GLU A 132 -1.69 0.69 -1.27
C GLU A 132 -1.15 1.85 -0.41
N LEU A 133 -1.61 1.97 0.84
CA LEU A 133 -1.24 3.08 1.71
C LEU A 133 0.04 2.83 2.53
N GLY A 134 0.53 1.60 2.60
CA GLY A 134 1.58 1.18 3.54
C GLY A 134 1.19 1.33 5.03
N ARG A 135 -0.09 1.58 5.33
CA ARG A 135 -0.61 1.81 6.69
C ARG A 135 -2.08 1.48 6.80
N PHE A 136 -2.54 1.29 8.03
CA PHE A 136 -3.97 1.10 8.29
C PHE A 136 -4.79 2.33 7.83
N PRO A 137 -5.84 2.14 7.00
CA PRO A 137 -6.56 3.25 6.39
C PRO A 137 -7.41 4.03 7.39
N THR A 138 -7.72 5.27 7.02
CA THR A 138 -8.71 6.11 7.70
C THR A 138 -10.12 5.84 7.19
N THR A 139 -11.13 6.27 7.94
CA THR A 139 -12.54 6.14 7.53
C THR A 139 -12.82 6.82 6.19
N ASP A 140 -12.19 7.96 5.91
CA ASP A 140 -12.40 8.70 4.66
C ASP A 140 -11.77 7.96 3.47
N GLU A 141 -10.60 7.35 3.66
CA GLU A 141 -9.92 6.55 2.64
C GLU A 141 -10.68 5.28 2.29
N ILE A 142 -11.29 4.62 3.29
CA ILE A 142 -12.15 3.45 3.06
C ILE A 142 -13.44 3.91 2.37
N ASN A 143 -14.10 4.97 2.84
CA ASN A 143 -15.35 5.44 2.23
C ASN A 143 -15.21 5.79 0.75
N LYS A 144 -14.06 6.35 0.35
CA LYS A 144 -13.76 6.69 -1.06
C LYS A 144 -13.61 5.46 -1.96
N ARG A 145 -13.16 4.33 -1.41
CA ARG A 145 -12.89 3.09 -2.16
C ARG A 145 -14.03 2.08 -2.03
N ASN A 146 -14.55 1.90 -0.82
CA ASN A 146 -15.59 0.94 -0.51
C ASN A 146 -16.46 1.42 0.68
N SER A 147 -17.46 2.25 0.37
CA SER A 147 -18.44 2.74 1.36
C SER A 147 -19.29 1.62 1.97
N GLY A 148 -19.51 0.52 1.24
CA GLY A 148 -20.21 -0.67 1.72
C GLY A 148 -19.47 -1.37 2.85
N LEU A 149 -18.17 -1.60 2.69
CA LEU A 149 -17.26 -2.13 3.70
C LEU A 149 -17.28 -1.25 4.96
N MET A 150 -17.13 0.07 4.81
CA MET A 150 -17.14 0.98 5.96
C MET A 150 -18.49 0.94 6.71
N ASN A 151 -19.61 0.87 5.99
CA ASN A 151 -20.92 0.72 6.61
C ASN A 151 -21.05 -0.61 7.36
N ALA A 152 -20.54 -1.70 6.81
CA ALA A 152 -20.56 -2.98 7.47
C ALA A 152 -19.66 -3.04 8.72
N ILE A 153 -18.48 -2.42 8.66
CA ILE A 153 -17.60 -2.24 9.83
C ILE A 153 -18.35 -1.54 10.96
N LYS A 154 -19.07 -0.45 10.67
CA LYS A 154 -19.87 0.27 11.68
C LYS A 154 -20.99 -0.59 12.25
N ARG A 155 -21.72 -1.31 11.39
CA ARG A 155 -22.90 -2.10 11.77
C ARG A 155 -22.58 -3.38 12.53
N HIS A 156 -21.50 -4.07 12.18
CA HIS A 156 -21.22 -5.43 12.67
C HIS A 156 -19.96 -5.55 13.52
N HIS A 157 -19.01 -4.62 13.37
CA HIS A 157 -17.73 -4.67 14.07
C HIS A 157 -17.50 -3.47 14.99
N GLY A 158 -18.53 -2.65 15.18
CA GLY A 158 -18.54 -1.46 16.02
C GLY A 158 -17.89 -0.26 15.33
N ASN A 159 -16.57 -0.23 15.25
CA ASN A 159 -15.86 0.86 14.58
C ASN A 159 -14.50 0.42 14.03
N LEU A 160 -13.91 1.29 13.20
CA LEU A 160 -12.65 1.01 12.52
C LEU A 160 -11.49 0.77 13.51
N THR A 161 -11.48 1.43 14.66
CA THR A 161 -10.46 1.22 15.70
C THR A 161 -10.57 -0.18 16.33
N LYS A 162 -11.78 -0.69 16.54
CA LYS A 162 -11.99 -2.06 17.01
C LYS A 162 -11.56 -3.09 15.96
N VAL A 163 -11.88 -2.85 14.69
CA VAL A 163 -11.42 -3.71 13.58
C VAL A 163 -9.89 -3.72 13.50
N ARG A 164 -9.24 -2.56 13.57
CA ARG A 164 -7.79 -2.43 13.59
C ARG A 164 -7.14 -3.35 14.62
N VAL A 165 -7.59 -3.28 15.87
CA VAL A 165 -7.08 -4.14 16.96
C VAL A 165 -7.40 -5.62 16.73
N LYS A 166 -8.61 -5.96 16.24
CA LYS A 166 -8.98 -7.34 15.90
C LYS A 166 -8.09 -7.96 14.83
N LEU A 167 -7.58 -7.14 13.90
CA LEU A 167 -6.68 -7.55 12.83
C LEU A 167 -5.19 -7.56 13.27
N GLY A 168 -4.91 -7.40 14.57
CA GLY A 168 -3.55 -7.44 15.11
C GLY A 168 -2.76 -6.15 14.99
N TYR A 169 -3.35 -5.07 14.45
CA TYR A 169 -2.69 -3.77 14.38
C TYR A 169 -2.80 -3.04 15.72
N GLU A 170 -1.72 -2.38 16.12
CA GLU A 170 -1.71 -1.55 17.32
C GLU A 170 -2.78 -0.44 17.24
N LYS A 171 -3.45 -0.14 18.35
CA LYS A 171 -4.38 0.98 18.42
C LYS A 171 -3.65 2.25 18.00
N THR A 172 -4.25 3.05 17.10
CA THR A 172 -3.67 4.34 16.72
C THR A 172 -3.61 5.21 17.97
N ASN A 173 -2.42 5.34 18.57
CA ASN A 173 -2.16 6.27 19.64
C ASN A 173 -1.07 7.23 19.21
N TYR A 174 -1.45 8.49 19.00
CA TYR A 174 -0.50 9.55 18.66
C TYR A 174 0.15 10.17 19.89
N GLU A 175 0.01 9.58 21.08
CA GLU A 175 0.92 9.81 22.21
C GLU A 175 2.29 9.16 21.96
N ASP A 176 2.33 8.06 21.21
CA ASP A 176 3.58 7.47 20.74
C ASP A 176 4.09 8.22 19.51
N ILE A 177 5.31 8.72 19.60
CA ILE A 177 5.98 9.46 18.52
C ILE A 177 6.19 8.59 17.26
N ASN A 178 6.35 7.27 17.40
CA ASN A 178 6.49 6.37 16.24
C ASN A 178 5.23 6.35 15.39
N ASN A 179 4.06 6.35 16.03
CA ASN A 179 2.77 6.42 15.33
C ASN A 179 2.56 7.78 14.64
N VAL A 180 3.13 8.85 15.19
CA VAL A 180 3.14 10.18 14.57
C VAL A 180 4.06 10.17 13.34
N GLN A 181 5.26 9.60 13.46
CA GLN A 181 6.19 9.44 12.34
C GLN A 181 5.56 8.64 11.20
N ASN A 182 5.04 7.45 11.46
CA ASN A 182 4.37 6.59 10.46
C ASN A 182 3.19 7.30 9.77
N GLY A 183 2.53 8.23 10.48
CA GLY A 183 1.46 9.04 9.92
C GLY A 183 1.96 10.18 9.02
N LEU A 184 3.13 10.75 9.32
CA LEU A 184 3.74 11.86 8.60
C LEU A 184 4.57 11.41 7.40
N GLU A 185 5.24 10.26 7.48
CA GLU A 185 6.16 9.72 6.48
C GLU A 185 5.58 9.70 5.06
N PRO A 186 4.38 9.13 4.80
CA PRO A 186 3.81 9.15 3.44
C PRO A 186 3.49 10.57 2.95
N ILE A 187 3.18 11.50 3.87
CA ILE A 187 2.93 12.90 3.51
C ILE A 187 4.25 13.61 3.18
N ILE A 188 5.32 13.28 3.91
CA ILE A 188 6.67 13.81 3.67
C ILE A 188 7.20 13.30 2.34
N GLU A 189 7.06 12.01 2.06
CA GLU A 189 7.45 11.39 0.79
C GLU A 189 6.69 12.02 -0.39
N GLU A 190 5.36 12.20 -0.26
CA GLU A 190 4.54 12.87 -1.29
C GLU A 190 5.00 14.30 -1.56
N LEU A 191 5.36 15.06 -0.52
CA LEU A 191 5.69 16.49 -0.65
C LEU A 191 7.18 16.75 -0.90
N GLY A 192 8.05 15.76 -0.66
CA GLY A 192 9.50 15.94 -0.62
C GLY A 192 10.00 16.86 0.52
N ARG A 193 9.13 17.21 1.48
CA ARG A 193 9.45 18.10 2.60
C ARG A 193 8.56 17.86 3.81
N PHE A 194 8.95 18.42 4.95
CA PHE A 194 8.10 18.37 6.14
C PHE A 194 6.77 19.10 5.90
N PRO A 195 5.61 18.48 6.22
CA PRO A 195 4.31 19.05 5.89
C PRO A 195 3.92 20.21 6.81
N THR A 196 3.04 21.07 6.31
CA THR A 196 2.39 22.13 7.08
C THR A 196 1.19 21.59 7.85
N ARG A 197 0.74 22.35 8.88
CA ARG A 197 -0.48 22.01 9.65
C ARG A 197 -1.72 21.81 8.76
N SER A 198 -1.86 22.62 7.71
CA SER A 198 -3.00 22.55 6.79
C SER A 198 -2.96 21.29 5.93
N GLU A 199 -1.78 20.94 5.41
CA GLU A 199 -1.57 19.75 4.59
C GLU A 199 -1.83 18.46 5.37
N ILE A 200 -1.39 18.39 6.63
CA ILE A 200 -1.67 17.27 7.53
C ILE A 200 -3.18 17.21 7.79
N ARG A 201 -3.82 18.32 8.14
CA ARG A 201 -5.27 18.33 8.46
C ARG A 201 -6.13 17.88 7.27
N LYS A 202 -5.74 18.23 6.04
CA LYS A 202 -6.44 17.84 4.81
C LYS A 202 -6.34 16.34 4.53
N ARG A 203 -5.18 15.73 4.82
CA ARG A 203 -4.90 14.30 4.55
C ARG A 203 -5.31 13.39 5.71
N ASN A 204 -5.02 13.79 6.94
CA ASN A 204 -5.25 13.00 8.14
C ASN A 204 -5.62 13.89 9.34
N LYS A 205 -6.92 14.14 9.52
CA LYS A 205 -7.46 14.93 10.64
C LYS A 205 -7.12 14.35 12.01
N ARG A 206 -7.00 13.02 12.11
CA ARG A 206 -6.68 12.33 13.36
C ARG A 206 -5.22 12.53 13.75
N LEU A 207 -4.29 12.38 12.81
CA LEU A 207 -2.87 12.70 13.00
C LEU A 207 -2.69 14.17 13.40
N PHE A 208 -3.35 15.09 12.69
CA PHE A 208 -3.34 16.51 13.05
C PHE A 208 -3.76 16.75 14.50
N SER A 209 -4.88 16.14 14.91
CA SER A 209 -5.39 16.28 16.28
C SER A 209 -4.44 15.62 17.30
N GLY A 210 -3.86 14.47 16.97
CA GLY A 210 -2.91 13.76 17.82
C GLY A 210 -1.63 14.56 18.07
N ILE A 211 -1.05 15.14 17.02
CA ILE A 211 0.10 16.04 17.11
C ILE A 211 -0.21 17.24 18.04
N SER A 212 -1.40 17.83 17.89
CA SER A 212 -1.80 18.98 18.70
C SER A 212 -2.05 18.63 20.17
N ASN A 213 -2.68 17.47 20.43
CA ASN A 213 -3.15 17.11 21.76
C ASN A 213 -2.08 16.43 22.61
N TYR A 214 -1.18 15.66 21.99
CA TYR A 214 -0.25 14.80 22.73
C TYR A 214 1.23 15.17 22.54
N GLN A 215 1.59 15.69 21.35
CA GLN A 215 3.00 15.96 21.03
C GLN A 215 3.43 17.42 21.26
N GLY A 216 2.53 18.27 21.75
CA GLY A 216 2.83 19.70 21.97
C GLY A 216 2.96 20.51 20.68
N GLY A 217 2.41 20.00 19.56
CA GLY A 217 2.34 20.71 18.29
C GLY A 217 3.43 20.33 17.28
N LEU A 218 3.24 20.82 16.05
CA LEU A 218 3.98 20.36 14.88
C LEU A 218 5.47 20.73 14.91
N ILE A 219 5.83 21.89 15.47
CA ILE A 219 7.23 22.33 15.60
C ILE A 219 8.01 21.36 16.50
N LYS A 220 7.41 20.97 17.64
CA LYS A 220 8.03 20.03 18.57
C LYS A 220 8.23 18.65 17.92
N VAL A 221 7.23 18.17 17.18
CA VAL A 221 7.35 16.93 16.39
C VAL A 221 8.47 17.01 15.35
N LYS A 222 8.56 18.13 14.61
CA LYS A 222 9.63 18.34 13.61
C LYS A 222 11.03 18.20 14.21
N ILE A 223 11.23 18.76 15.41
CA ILE A 223 12.49 18.67 16.17
C ILE A 223 12.71 17.25 16.67
N GLN A 224 11.69 16.63 17.29
CA GLN A 224 11.78 15.25 17.82
C GLN A 224 12.14 14.23 16.75
N LEU A 225 11.70 14.44 15.51
CA LEU A 225 12.01 13.57 14.37
C LEU A 225 13.31 13.95 13.64
N GLY A 226 14.06 14.96 14.11
CA GLY A 226 15.34 15.36 13.55
C GLY A 226 15.25 16.09 12.19
N TYR A 227 14.08 16.59 11.80
CA TYR A 227 13.91 17.31 10.53
C TYR A 227 14.35 18.78 10.60
N ALA A 228 14.53 19.34 11.80
CA ALA A 228 15.08 20.69 11.95
C ALA A 228 16.58 20.74 11.56
N ASP A 229 17.35 19.72 11.98
CA ASP A 229 18.78 19.66 11.70
C ASP A 229 19.06 19.34 10.22
N LYS A 230 18.27 18.43 9.63
CA LYS A 230 18.38 18.08 8.20
C LYS A 230 18.17 19.28 7.27
N GLU A 231 17.19 20.15 7.56
CA GLU A 231 16.97 21.35 6.76
C GLU A 231 18.15 22.33 6.87
N MET A 232 18.74 22.46 8.06
CA MET A 232 19.91 23.30 8.26
C MET A 232 21.17 22.75 7.60
N GLU A 233 21.33 21.44 7.52
CA GLU A 233 22.44 20.77 6.82
C GLU A 233 22.35 21.02 5.31
N VAL A 234 21.18 20.80 4.71
CA VAL A 234 20.93 21.08 3.28
C VAL A 234 21.19 22.55 2.94
N LEU A 235 20.77 23.48 3.80
CA LEU A 235 21.03 24.92 3.57
C LEU A 235 22.52 25.27 3.65
N LYS A 236 23.30 24.59 4.50
CA LYS A 236 24.75 24.80 4.56
C LYS A 236 25.44 24.28 3.30
N GLU A 237 25.07 23.10 2.83
CA GLU A 237 25.60 22.53 1.59
C GLU A 237 25.35 23.48 0.41
N ILE A 238 24.11 23.97 0.24
CA ILE A 238 23.77 24.94 -0.81
C ILE A 238 24.60 26.24 -0.69
N LEU A 239 24.83 26.74 0.54
CA LEU A 239 25.62 27.94 0.76
C LEU A 239 27.11 27.73 0.52
N GLU A 240 27.63 26.52 0.68
CA GLU A 240 29.00 26.15 0.32
C GLU A 240 29.14 26.06 -1.20
N GLU A 241 28.20 25.41 -1.90
CA GLU A 241 28.18 25.34 -3.37
C GLU A 241 28.16 26.73 -4.02
N LEU A 242 27.35 27.66 -3.48
CA LEU A 242 27.28 29.05 -3.95
C LEU A 242 28.53 29.89 -3.66
N ARG A 243 29.46 29.42 -2.82
CA ARG A 243 30.73 30.11 -2.52
C ARG A 243 31.88 29.66 -3.42
N ASP A 244 31.74 28.50 -4.06
CA ASP A 244 32.75 27.90 -4.93
C ASP A 244 32.52 28.23 -6.43
N GLU A 245 31.46 28.99 -6.76
CA GLU A 245 31.20 29.64 -8.08
C GLU A 245 31.63 31.11 -8.11
#